data_AF-A0A1F5Z3P2-F1
#
_entry.id   AF-A0A1F5Z3P2-F1
#
_cell.length_a   1.000
_cell.length_b   1.000
_cell.length_c   1.000
_cell.angle_alpha   90.00
_cell.angle_beta   90.00
_cell.angle_gamma   90.00
#
_symmetry.space_group_name_H-M   'P 1'
#
loop_
_entity.id
_entity.type
_entity.pdbx_description
1 polymer ?
#
loop_
_entity_poly.entity_id
_entity_poly.type
_entity_poly.pdbx_seq_one_letter_code
_entity_poly.pdbx_strand_id
1 'polypeptide(L)'
;MIKMKPSKTIKIKYFPHIPRIFPAFFKQNHLKISLCILIVLAIIINFNQAIITSKDTEKNILKEIIHHPFQYSRHKELADYYEIRNINEATRELNLLENYANNEFEAMKILGLEFNANSNESTKELTFWQNFIRKYPDYHYALIKLSQLYFKLDRNTEGNAMMTKYRQETGKLN
;
A
#
# COMPACT_ATOMS: atom_id res chain seq x y z
N MET A 1 53.87 92.38 -11.38
CA MET A 1 53.86 91.04 -10.76
C MET A 1 52.76 90.97 -9.72
N ILE A 2 51.67 90.24 -9.98
CA ILE A 2 50.57 90.04 -9.02
C ILE A 2 50.67 88.58 -8.53
N LYS A 3 50.91 88.39 -7.23
CA LYS A 3 50.90 87.06 -6.60
C LYS A 3 49.45 86.62 -6.38
N MET A 4 48.99 85.62 -7.12
CA MET A 4 47.74 84.91 -6.82
C MET A 4 47.93 84.00 -5.61
N LYS A 5 46.99 84.06 -4.64
CA LYS A 5 46.89 83.10 -3.52
C LYS A 5 46.39 81.75 -4.05
N PRO A 6 46.92 80.62 -3.55
CA PRO A 6 46.42 79.31 -3.94
C PRO A 6 45.00 79.08 -3.38
N SER A 7 44.09 78.70 -4.27
CA SER A 7 42.74 78.24 -3.92
C SER A 7 42.83 76.95 -3.12
N LYS A 8 42.18 76.89 -1.95
CA LYS A 8 42.09 75.67 -1.14
C LYS A 8 41.18 74.68 -1.86
N THR A 9 41.76 73.61 -2.39
CA THR A 9 41.02 72.45 -2.91
C THR A 9 40.30 71.73 -1.76
N ILE A 10 38.98 71.85 -1.74
CA ILE A 10 38.11 71.13 -0.80
C ILE A 10 38.13 69.65 -1.20
N LYS A 11 38.75 68.79 -0.39
CA LYS A 11 38.68 67.33 -0.56
C LYS A 11 37.27 66.86 -0.18
N ILE A 12 36.43 66.61 -1.17
CA ILE A 12 35.13 65.96 -0.97
C ILE A 12 35.40 64.50 -0.61
N LYS A 13 35.10 64.11 0.64
CA LYS A 13 35.10 62.71 1.07
C LYS A 13 33.96 61.99 0.36
N TYR A 14 34.26 61.20 -0.66
CA TYR A 14 33.32 60.23 -1.21
C TYR A 14 33.16 59.10 -0.19
N PHE A 15 31.99 59.00 0.42
CA PHE A 15 31.60 57.82 1.18
C PHE A 15 31.37 56.66 0.19
N PRO A 16 31.87 55.44 0.48
CA PRO A 16 31.65 54.31 -0.40
C PRO A 16 30.17 53.94 -0.38
N HIS A 17 29.44 54.33 -1.42
CA HIS A 17 28.12 53.78 -1.67
C HIS A 17 28.34 52.32 -2.12
N ILE A 18 28.09 51.35 -1.24
CA ILE A 18 27.99 49.96 -1.65
C ILE A 18 26.79 49.90 -2.61
N PRO A 19 26.99 49.63 -3.92
CA PRO A 19 25.86 49.49 -4.82
C PRO A 19 25.02 48.32 -4.31
N ARG A 20 23.73 48.56 -4.10
CA ARG A 20 22.80 47.53 -3.66
C ARG A 20 22.65 46.55 -4.84
N ILE A 21 23.44 45.47 -4.83
CA ILE A 21 23.46 44.47 -5.92
C ILE A 21 22.07 43.82 -6.10
N PHE A 22 21.23 43.88 -5.06
CA PHE A 22 19.87 43.33 -5.10
C PHE A 22 18.83 44.35 -4.58
N PRO A 23 17.86 44.78 -5.41
CA PRO A 23 16.75 45.63 -4.96
C PRO A 23 15.88 44.89 -3.92
N ALA A 24 15.55 45.57 -2.81
CA ALA A 24 14.82 44.98 -1.68
C ALA A 24 13.43 44.41 -2.05
N PHE A 25 12.79 44.97 -3.08
CA PHE A 25 11.51 44.46 -3.62
C PHE A 25 11.60 43.04 -4.18
N PHE A 26 12.72 42.69 -4.83
CA PHE A 26 12.98 41.33 -5.30
C PHE A 26 13.26 40.35 -4.15
N LYS A 27 13.77 40.82 -3.00
CA LYS A 27 13.98 39.93 -1.85
C LYS A 27 12.66 39.51 -1.20
N GLN A 28 11.70 40.42 -1.04
CA GLN A 28 10.53 40.16 -0.20
C GLN A 28 9.47 39.29 -0.88
N ASN A 29 9.20 39.52 -2.18
CA ASN A 29 8.21 38.73 -2.92
C ASN A 29 8.70 37.31 -3.22
N HIS A 30 9.97 37.14 -3.58
CA HIS A 30 10.55 35.82 -3.84
C HIS A 30 10.64 34.95 -2.57
N LEU A 31 10.84 35.56 -1.40
CA LEU A 31 10.88 34.84 -0.13
C LEU A 31 9.48 34.34 0.29
N LYS A 32 8.42 35.11 0.02
CA LYS A 32 7.03 34.66 0.20
C LYS A 32 6.68 33.51 -0.76
N ILE A 33 7.08 33.62 -2.03
CA ILE A 33 6.87 32.55 -3.03
C ILE A 33 7.60 31.28 -2.62
N SER A 34 8.87 31.39 -2.21
CA SER A 34 9.67 30.26 -1.74
C SER A 34 9.05 29.60 -0.49
N LEU A 35 8.54 30.40 0.45
CA LEU A 35 7.84 29.90 1.63
C LEU A 35 6.54 29.16 1.25
N CYS A 36 5.73 29.72 0.34
CA CYS A 36 4.54 29.03 -0.18
C CYS A 36 4.90 27.70 -0.85
N ILE A 37 5.95 27.66 -1.67
CA ILE A 37 6.41 26.44 -2.33
C ILE A 37 6.83 25.39 -1.29
N LEU A 38 7.56 25.79 -0.24
CA LEU A 38 7.95 24.88 0.84
C LEU A 38 6.75 24.33 1.62
N ILE A 39 5.74 25.16 1.89
CA ILE A 39 4.51 24.73 2.57
C ILE A 39 3.77 23.71 1.69
N VAL A 40 3.62 23.98 0.39
CA VAL A 40 2.97 23.05 -0.55
C VAL A 40 3.74 21.73 -0.64
N LEU A 41 5.07 21.77 -0.72
CA LEU A 41 5.92 20.56 -0.70
C LEU A 41 5.74 19.77 0.59
N ALA A 42 5.71 20.43 1.76
CA ALA A 42 5.51 19.76 3.04
C ALA A 42 4.14 19.07 3.11
N ILE A 43 3.08 19.70 2.60
CA ILE A 43 1.74 19.11 2.51
C ILE A 43 1.78 17.87 1.60
N ILE A 44 2.38 17.96 0.42
CA ILE A 44 2.47 16.84 -0.53
C ILE A 44 3.24 15.65 0.09
N ILE A 45 4.36 15.92 0.77
CA ILE A 45 5.15 14.88 1.45
C ILE A 45 4.33 14.20 2.54
N ASN A 46 3.61 14.98 3.36
CA ASN A 46 2.80 14.45 4.46
C ASN A 46 1.63 13.60 3.94
N PHE A 47 0.91 14.06 2.92
CA PHE A 47 -0.14 13.27 2.27
C PHE A 47 0.39 11.98 1.66
N ASN A 48 1.55 12.03 0.99
CA ASN A 48 2.17 10.84 0.42
C ASN A 48 2.62 9.84 1.49
N GLN A 49 3.18 10.31 2.62
CA GLN A 49 3.50 9.44 3.75
C GLN A 49 2.25 8.75 4.31
N ALA A 50 1.17 9.48 4.52
CA ALA A 50 -0.09 8.90 5.01
C ALA A 50 -0.65 7.80 4.06
N ILE A 51 -0.53 8.01 2.74
CA ILE A 51 -0.94 7.02 1.73
C ILE A 51 -0.01 5.82 1.69
N ILE A 52 1.31 6.01 1.87
CA ILE A 52 2.28 4.92 1.91
C ILE A 52 2.05 4.07 3.16
N THR A 53 1.96 4.71 4.33
CA THR A 53 1.72 4.01 5.60
C THR A 53 0.42 3.22 5.56
N SER A 54 -0.67 3.76 5.03
CA SER A 54 -1.94 3.00 4.93
C SER A 54 -1.82 1.76 4.06
N LYS A 55 -1.17 1.86 2.90
CA LYS A 55 -0.94 0.71 2.01
C LYS A 55 -0.07 -0.36 2.66
N ASP A 56 0.93 0.04 3.43
CA ASP A 56 1.77 -0.90 4.18
C ASP A 56 0.94 -1.60 5.28
N THR A 57 0.04 -0.88 5.96
CA THR A 57 -0.88 -1.48 6.95
C THR A 57 -1.78 -2.53 6.30
N GLU A 58 -2.44 -2.21 5.19
CA GLU A 58 -3.31 -3.15 4.46
C GLU A 58 -2.56 -4.41 4.06
N LYS A 59 -1.37 -4.23 3.47
CA LYS A 59 -0.53 -5.34 3.00
C LYS A 59 -0.10 -6.24 4.16
N ASN A 60 0.20 -5.67 5.32
CA ASN A 60 0.56 -6.42 6.51
C ASN A 60 -0.63 -7.22 7.04
N ILE A 61 -1.81 -6.61 7.15
CA ILE A 61 -3.03 -7.30 7.59
C ILE A 61 -3.36 -8.45 6.62
N LEU A 62 -3.32 -8.20 5.31
CA LEU A 62 -3.55 -9.23 4.29
C LEU A 62 -2.53 -10.36 4.38
N LYS A 63 -1.26 -10.07 4.64
CA LYS A 63 -0.23 -11.09 4.83
C LYS A 63 -0.54 -11.96 6.05
N GLU A 64 -0.98 -11.37 7.15
CA GLU A 64 -1.39 -12.12 8.35
C GLU A 64 -2.62 -12.98 8.09
N ILE A 65 -3.63 -12.47 7.36
CA ILE A 65 -4.81 -13.24 6.94
C ILE A 65 -4.42 -14.41 6.05
N ILE A 66 -3.44 -14.23 5.17
CA ILE A 66 -2.89 -15.32 4.36
C ILE A 66 -2.37 -16.43 5.28
N HIS A 67 -1.56 -16.11 6.29
CA HIS A 67 -1.07 -17.15 7.20
C HIS A 67 -2.16 -17.73 8.12
N HIS A 68 -3.17 -16.92 8.48
CA HIS A 68 -4.23 -17.28 9.41
C HIS A 68 -5.62 -16.91 8.88
N PRO A 69 -6.13 -17.59 7.83
CA PRO A 69 -7.33 -17.18 7.09
C PRO A 69 -8.65 -17.41 7.82
N PHE A 70 -8.60 -17.92 9.04
CA PHE A 70 -9.77 -18.13 9.91
C PHE A 70 -9.67 -17.33 11.21
N GLN A 71 -8.63 -16.48 11.34
CA GLN A 71 -8.43 -15.71 12.56
C GLN A 71 -9.36 -14.49 12.58
N TYR A 72 -10.41 -14.57 13.40
CA TYR A 72 -11.40 -13.51 13.60
C TYR A 72 -10.77 -12.12 13.75
N SER A 73 -9.75 -11.99 14.61
CA SER A 73 -9.15 -10.69 14.90
C SER A 73 -8.53 -10.02 13.67
N ARG A 74 -8.03 -10.79 12.70
CA ARG A 74 -7.39 -10.26 11.49
C ARG A 74 -8.42 -9.78 10.46
N HIS A 75 -9.49 -10.54 10.27
CA HIS A 75 -10.59 -10.13 9.41
C HIS A 75 -11.33 -8.90 9.97
N LYS A 76 -11.45 -8.79 11.31
CA LYS A 76 -11.97 -7.58 11.95
C LYS A 76 -11.06 -6.37 11.72
N GLU A 77 -9.76 -6.54 11.92
CA GLU A 77 -8.76 -5.48 11.67
C GLU A 77 -8.79 -5.00 10.20
N LEU A 78 -9.01 -5.91 9.25
CA LEU A 78 -9.18 -5.57 7.84
C LEU A 78 -10.52 -4.86 7.55
N ALA A 79 -11.61 -5.30 8.18
CA ALA A 79 -12.91 -4.66 8.06
C ALA A 79 -12.88 -3.21 8.55
N ASP A 80 -12.31 -2.97 9.74
CA ASP A 80 -12.12 -1.64 10.31
C ASP A 80 -11.24 -0.76 9.39
N TYR A 81 -10.20 -1.34 8.77
CA TYR A 81 -9.37 -0.64 7.78
C TYR A 81 -10.18 -0.23 6.53
N TYR A 82 -11.14 -1.04 6.10
CA TYR A 82 -11.97 -0.78 4.92
C TYR A 82 -13.22 0.07 5.21
N GLU A 83 -13.70 0.17 6.44
CA GLU A 83 -14.96 0.87 6.79
C GLU A 83 -15.04 2.29 6.18
N ILE A 84 -13.94 3.02 6.23
CA ILE A 84 -13.85 4.42 5.77
C ILE A 84 -13.44 4.50 4.27
N ARG A 85 -12.98 3.40 3.67
CA ARG A 85 -12.36 3.39 2.33
C ARG A 85 -13.18 2.66 1.28
N ASN A 86 -13.82 1.56 1.65
CA ASN A 86 -14.60 0.68 0.80
C ASN A 86 -15.58 -0.14 1.64
N ILE A 87 -16.80 0.39 1.77
CA ILE A 87 -17.85 -0.22 2.60
C ILE A 87 -18.26 -1.62 2.15
N ASN A 88 -18.12 -1.93 0.86
CA ASN A 88 -18.45 -3.25 0.32
C ASN A 88 -17.46 -4.30 0.82
N GLU A 89 -16.16 -4.00 0.82
CA GLU A 89 -15.14 -4.90 1.34
C GLU A 89 -15.24 -5.03 2.86
N ALA A 90 -15.49 -3.93 3.57
CA ALA A 90 -15.74 -3.97 5.02
C ALA A 90 -16.92 -4.89 5.36
N THR A 91 -18.03 -4.77 4.63
CA THR A 91 -19.21 -5.62 4.83
C THR A 91 -18.91 -7.08 4.51
N ARG A 92 -18.11 -7.35 3.47
CA ARG A 92 -17.69 -8.72 3.13
C ARG A 92 -16.89 -9.37 4.26
N GLU A 93 -15.92 -8.63 4.81
CA GLU A 93 -15.09 -9.10 5.92
C GLU A 93 -15.90 -9.26 7.22
N LEU A 94 -16.88 -8.40 7.49
CA LEU A 94 -17.80 -8.57 8.63
C LEU A 94 -18.72 -9.79 8.47
N ASN A 95 -19.25 -10.03 7.26
CA ASN A 95 -20.03 -11.24 6.98
C ASN A 95 -19.19 -12.51 7.15
N LEU A 96 -17.90 -12.47 6.83
CA LEU A 96 -16.97 -13.55 7.14
C LEU A 96 -16.91 -13.84 8.64
N LEU A 97 -16.77 -12.79 9.47
CA LEU A 97 -16.73 -12.89 10.93
C LEU A 97 -17.99 -13.53 11.53
N GLU A 98 -19.17 -13.14 11.06
CA GLU A 98 -20.45 -13.68 11.55
C GLU A 98 -20.64 -15.15 11.20
N ASN A 99 -20.14 -15.58 10.04
CA ASN A 99 -20.30 -16.94 9.57
C ASN A 99 -19.19 -17.89 10.07
N TYR A 100 -17.99 -17.39 10.41
CA TYR A 100 -16.91 -18.22 10.99
C TYR A 100 -17.32 -18.94 12.27
N ALA A 101 -18.05 -18.26 13.16
CA ALA A 101 -18.43 -18.82 14.46
C ALA A 101 -19.52 -19.91 14.34
N ASN A 102 -20.27 -19.89 13.24
CA ASN A 102 -21.51 -20.66 13.10
C ASN A 102 -21.43 -21.75 12.02
N ASN A 103 -20.63 -21.55 10.96
CA ASN A 103 -20.52 -22.48 9.84
C ASN A 103 -19.23 -22.24 9.00
N GLU A 104 -18.24 -23.11 9.18
CA GLU A 104 -16.97 -23.08 8.42
C GLU A 104 -17.17 -23.12 6.90
N PHE A 105 -18.21 -23.80 6.40
CA PHE A 105 -18.51 -23.91 4.98
C PHE A 105 -19.00 -22.59 4.37
N GLU A 106 -19.82 -21.82 5.10
CA GLU A 106 -20.27 -20.48 4.66
C GLU A 106 -19.13 -19.46 4.72
N ALA A 107 -18.23 -19.59 5.69
CA ALA A 107 -17.03 -18.77 5.71
C ALA A 107 -16.12 -19.05 4.49
N MET A 108 -15.98 -20.32 4.10
CA MET A 108 -15.28 -20.69 2.86
C MET A 108 -15.96 -20.08 1.62
N LYS A 109 -17.29 -20.03 1.58
CA LYS A 109 -18.03 -19.37 0.50
C LYS A 109 -17.63 -17.89 0.36
N ILE A 110 -17.66 -17.15 1.46
CA ILE A 110 -17.42 -15.70 1.42
C ILE A 110 -15.95 -15.36 1.13
N LEU A 111 -15.01 -16.24 1.51
CA LEU A 111 -13.60 -16.13 1.11
C LEU A 111 -13.36 -16.37 -0.40
N GLY A 112 -14.40 -16.67 -1.19
CA GLY A 112 -14.25 -17.08 -2.58
C GLY A 112 -13.57 -18.46 -2.70
N LEU A 113 -13.62 -19.27 -1.64
CA LEU A 113 -13.20 -20.67 -1.66
C LEU A 113 -14.37 -21.58 -2.05
N GLU A 114 -15.57 -21.03 -2.26
CA GLU A 114 -16.70 -21.79 -2.78
C GLU A 114 -16.37 -22.40 -4.15
N PHE A 115 -16.90 -23.58 -4.38
CA PHE A 115 -16.71 -24.29 -5.63
C PHE A 115 -17.78 -23.88 -6.62
N ASN A 116 -17.39 -23.24 -7.72
CA ASN A 116 -18.34 -22.97 -8.79
C ASN A 116 -18.42 -24.19 -9.72
N ALA A 117 -19.62 -24.74 -9.96
CA ALA A 117 -19.82 -26.04 -10.60
C ALA A 117 -19.49 -26.06 -12.11
N ASN A 118 -19.38 -24.90 -12.77
CA ASN A 118 -19.10 -24.82 -14.21
C ASN A 118 -17.63 -25.11 -14.56
N SER A 119 -17.40 -25.95 -15.56
CA SER A 119 -16.06 -26.34 -16.04
C SER A 119 -15.25 -25.16 -16.61
N ASN A 120 -15.90 -24.23 -17.32
CA ASN A 120 -15.26 -23.01 -17.86
C ASN A 120 -14.83 -22.01 -16.78
N GLU A 121 -15.55 -21.96 -15.65
CA GLU A 121 -15.13 -21.15 -14.49
C GLU A 121 -14.03 -21.85 -13.70
N SER A 122 -14.08 -23.18 -13.62
CA SER A 122 -13.09 -23.99 -12.90
C SER A 122 -11.67 -23.86 -13.49
N THR A 123 -11.53 -23.68 -14.81
CA THR A 123 -10.21 -23.47 -15.45
C THR A 123 -9.66 -22.07 -15.23
N LYS A 124 -10.52 -21.04 -15.23
CA LYS A 124 -10.13 -19.66 -14.85
C LYS A 124 -9.72 -19.61 -13.38
N GLU A 125 -10.51 -20.25 -12.52
CA GLU A 125 -10.26 -20.35 -11.09
C GLU A 125 -8.96 -21.13 -10.81
N LEU A 126 -8.71 -22.25 -11.51
CA LEU A 126 -7.45 -22.97 -11.45
C LEU A 126 -6.26 -22.07 -11.78
N THR A 127 -6.36 -21.31 -12.88
CA THR A 127 -5.30 -20.38 -13.31
C THR A 127 -5.05 -19.29 -12.27
N PHE A 128 -6.12 -18.77 -11.66
CA PHE A 128 -6.03 -17.81 -10.56
C PHE A 128 -5.26 -18.41 -9.37
N TRP A 129 -5.66 -19.58 -8.88
CA TRP A 129 -5.02 -20.21 -7.71
C TRP A 129 -3.58 -20.64 -7.96
N GLN A 130 -3.25 -21.08 -9.19
CA GLN A 130 -1.87 -21.36 -9.58
C GLN A 130 -0.99 -20.11 -9.52
N ASN A 131 -1.52 -18.96 -9.97
CA ASN A 131 -0.81 -17.70 -9.86
C ASN A 131 -0.74 -17.20 -8.41
N PHE A 132 -1.80 -17.41 -7.65
CA PHE A 132 -1.89 -17.00 -6.25
C PHE A 132 -0.83 -17.70 -5.40
N ILE A 133 -0.72 -19.04 -5.50
CA ILE A 133 0.26 -19.80 -4.70
C ILE A 133 1.70 -19.49 -5.11
N ARG A 134 1.96 -19.13 -6.37
CA ARG A 134 3.28 -18.66 -6.81
C ARG A 134 3.66 -17.33 -6.15
N LYS A 135 2.66 -16.46 -5.91
CA LYS A 135 2.87 -15.17 -5.24
C LYS A 135 2.93 -15.31 -3.72
N TYR A 136 2.20 -16.28 -3.16
CA TYR A 136 2.08 -16.54 -1.73
C TYR A 136 2.32 -18.04 -1.43
N PRO A 137 3.58 -18.50 -1.48
CA PRO A 137 3.90 -19.93 -1.34
C PRO A 137 3.55 -20.50 0.04
N ASP A 138 3.54 -19.64 1.06
CA ASP A 138 3.23 -20.03 2.45
C ASP A 138 1.72 -20.15 2.72
N TYR A 139 0.88 -19.85 1.72
CA TYR A 139 -0.58 -20.00 1.82
C TYR A 139 -0.99 -21.45 1.59
N HIS A 140 -0.74 -22.32 2.56
CA HIS A 140 -0.96 -23.76 2.42
C HIS A 140 -2.42 -24.11 2.04
N TYR A 141 -3.40 -23.26 2.38
CA TYR A 141 -4.79 -23.49 1.97
C TYR A 141 -5.02 -23.43 0.45
N ALA A 142 -4.19 -22.69 -0.31
CA ALA A 142 -4.24 -22.72 -1.78
C ALA A 142 -3.96 -24.13 -2.32
N LEU A 143 -3.17 -24.95 -1.63
CA LEU A 143 -2.90 -26.34 -2.06
C LEU A 143 -4.15 -27.21 -1.96
N ILE A 144 -4.97 -27.02 -0.93
CA ILE A 144 -6.26 -27.71 -0.79
C ILE A 144 -7.18 -27.31 -1.95
N LYS A 145 -7.31 -26.00 -2.19
CA LYS A 145 -8.18 -25.48 -3.25
C LYS A 145 -7.72 -25.93 -4.65
N LEU A 146 -6.42 -25.90 -4.92
CA LEU A 146 -5.84 -26.45 -6.15
C LEU A 146 -6.11 -27.95 -6.28
N SER A 147 -5.92 -28.72 -5.21
CA SER A 147 -6.20 -30.16 -5.19
C SER A 147 -7.63 -30.48 -5.62
N GLN A 148 -8.60 -29.78 -5.01
CA GLN A 148 -10.01 -29.93 -5.36
C GLN A 148 -10.30 -29.54 -6.82
N LEU A 149 -9.69 -28.45 -7.31
CA LEU A 149 -9.89 -27.98 -8.69
C LEU A 149 -9.35 -28.98 -9.70
N TYR A 150 -8.20 -29.59 -9.39
CA TYR A 150 -7.63 -30.67 -10.19
C TYR A 150 -8.54 -31.90 -10.21
N PHE A 151 -9.05 -32.37 -9.07
CA PHE A 151 -9.97 -33.51 -9.05
C PHE A 151 -11.22 -33.28 -9.90
N LYS A 152 -11.77 -32.07 -9.86
CA LYS A 152 -12.95 -31.74 -10.67
C LYS A 152 -12.69 -31.67 -12.17
N LEU A 153 -11.45 -31.37 -12.57
CA LEU A 153 -11.02 -31.38 -13.96
C LEU A 153 -10.52 -32.77 -14.39
N ASP A 154 -10.84 -33.82 -13.64
CA ASP A 154 -10.39 -35.20 -13.82
C ASP A 154 -8.85 -35.37 -13.81
N ARG A 155 -8.14 -34.41 -13.20
CA ARG A 155 -6.69 -34.34 -13.06
C ARG A 155 -6.24 -34.91 -11.72
N ASN A 156 -6.54 -36.19 -11.51
CA ASN A 156 -6.39 -36.84 -10.21
C ASN A 156 -4.93 -36.91 -9.72
N THR A 157 -3.96 -37.02 -10.62
CA THR A 157 -2.54 -37.07 -10.26
C THR A 157 -2.06 -35.74 -9.68
N GLU A 158 -2.40 -34.61 -10.32
CA GLU A 158 -2.09 -33.29 -9.81
C GLU A 158 -2.86 -32.97 -8.53
N GLY A 159 -4.12 -33.40 -8.45
CA GLY A 159 -4.94 -33.26 -7.24
C GLY A 159 -4.29 -33.93 -6.02
N ASN A 160 -3.82 -35.16 -6.18
CA ASN A 160 -3.11 -35.90 -5.14
C ASN A 160 -1.73 -35.28 -4.81
N ALA A 161 -1.02 -34.77 -5.82
CA ALA A 161 0.26 -34.09 -5.61
C ALA A 161 0.11 -32.84 -4.73
N MET A 162 -0.90 -32.00 -4.98
CA MET A 162 -1.17 -30.81 -4.16
C MET A 162 -1.54 -31.18 -2.72
N MET A 163 -2.33 -32.24 -2.53
CA MET A 163 -2.69 -32.72 -1.20
C MET A 163 -1.50 -33.29 -0.43
N THR A 164 -0.61 -33.99 -1.11
CA THR A 164 0.65 -34.50 -0.53
C THR A 164 1.53 -33.34 -0.08
N LYS A 165 1.68 -32.32 -0.95
CA LYS A 165 2.43 -31.11 -0.64
C LYS A 165 1.85 -30.38 0.57
N TYR A 166 0.51 -30.25 0.65
CA TYR A 166 -0.15 -29.64 1.81
C TYR A 166 0.18 -30.36 3.12
N ARG A 167 0.14 -31.69 3.13
CA ARG A 167 0.45 -32.50 4.33
C ARG A 167 1.90 -32.36 4.77
N GLN A 168 2.84 -32.33 3.82
CA GLN A 168 4.25 -32.12 4.09
C GLN A 168 4.51 -30.75 4.71
N GLU A 169 3.89 -29.70 4.15
CA GLU A 169 4.12 -28.33 4.60
C GLU A 169 3.43 -28.00 5.93
N THR A 170 2.31 -28.66 6.25
CA THR A 170 1.56 -28.42 7.50
C THR A 170 1.91 -29.37 8.65
N GLY A 171 2.82 -30.33 8.43
CA GLY A 171 3.18 -31.33 9.45
C GLY A 171 2.06 -32.31 9.81
N LYS A 172 0.94 -32.30 9.07
CA LYS A 172 -0.16 -33.27 9.19
C LYS A 172 0.22 -34.55 8.42
N LEU A 173 1.21 -35.27 8.93
CA LEU A 173 1.46 -36.66 8.53
C LEU A 173 0.54 -37.56 9.37
N ASN A 174 -0.18 -38.45 8.70
CA ASN A 174 -1.14 -39.41 9.28
C ASN A 174 -0.60 -40.09 10.55
#